data_AF-A0A0K2LA11-F1
#
_entry.id   AF-A0A0K2LA11-F1
#
_cell.length_a   1.000
_cell.length_b   1.000
_cell.length_c   1.000
_cell.angle_alpha   90.00
_cell.angle_beta   90.00
_cell.angle_gamma   90.00
#
_symmetry.space_group_name_H-M   'P 1'
#
loop_
_entity.id
_entity.type
_entity.pdbx_description
1 polymer ?
#
loop_
_entity_poly.entity_id
_entity_poly.type
_entity_poly.pdbx_seq_one_letter_code
_entity_poly.pdbx_strand_id
1 'polypeptide(L)'
;MLLNSVVIPSVREIKYLRRACQADSPIVFISDTNIGNLMSQVEFVHKHGKKVFADLELIGGFKPDSTGMKLLKNMYHLDGIFTTNVNAARMANALGIIVVYRLFMIDSRSLKRSANILRNNHFDAIEVLPAECGVQEIEQLTQMNDKHNYIAGGFVRDKEMIKEIFGVGISAVTTSKVDLWE
;
A
#
# COMPACT_ATOMS: atom_id res chain seq x y z
N MET A 1 6.13 7.25 -7.67
CA MET A 1 7.14 6.68 -6.76
C MET A 1 7.87 5.57 -7.51
N LEU A 2 9.19 5.66 -7.72
CA LEU A 2 9.96 4.57 -8.34
C LEU A 2 10.29 3.55 -7.26
N LEU A 3 9.73 2.35 -7.38
CA LEU A 3 10.04 1.20 -6.55
C LEU A 3 10.79 0.20 -7.43
N ASN A 4 12.02 -0.13 -7.07
CA ASN A 4 12.81 -1.13 -7.78
C ASN A 4 12.99 -2.35 -6.86
N SER A 5 12.10 -3.33 -6.98
CA SER A 5 12.15 -4.61 -6.26
C SER A 5 12.33 -4.44 -4.75
N VAL A 6 11.38 -3.75 -4.11
CA VAL A 6 11.40 -3.46 -2.68
C VAL A 6 10.36 -4.30 -1.93
N VAL A 7 10.76 -4.88 -0.80
CA VAL A 7 9.80 -5.40 0.18
C VAL A 7 9.39 -4.26 1.11
N ILE A 8 8.10 -4.00 1.23
CA ILE A 8 7.50 -3.00 2.12
C ILE A 8 7.00 -3.72 3.38
N PRO A 9 7.58 -3.44 4.55
CA PRO A 9 7.12 -3.98 5.81
C PRO A 9 5.67 -3.59 6.11
N SER A 10 4.78 -4.58 6.23
CA SER A 10 3.39 -4.39 6.66
C SER A 10 3.28 -4.66 8.16
N VAL A 11 3.29 -3.60 8.95
CA VAL A 11 3.25 -3.64 10.42
C VAL A 11 1.80 -3.75 10.87
N ARG A 12 1.45 -4.91 11.44
CA ARG A 12 0.17 -5.14 12.14
C ARG A 12 0.26 -4.88 13.64
N GLU A 13 1.37 -5.29 14.23
CA GLU A 13 1.61 -5.16 15.67
C GLU A 13 2.71 -4.13 15.92
N ILE A 14 2.45 -3.17 16.80
CA ILE A 14 3.36 -2.08 17.15
C ILE A 14 4.76 -2.57 17.59
N LYS A 15 4.84 -3.76 18.21
CA LYS A 15 6.10 -4.37 18.64
C LYS A 15 7.10 -4.55 17.51
N TYR A 16 6.63 -4.66 16.26
CA TYR A 16 7.47 -4.82 15.07
C TYR A 16 7.82 -3.50 14.37
N LEU A 17 7.28 -2.35 14.80
CA LEU A 17 7.52 -1.07 14.15
C LEU A 17 9.01 -0.69 14.11
N ARG A 18 9.73 -0.95 15.21
CA ARG A 18 11.18 -0.75 15.27
C ARG A 18 11.92 -1.58 14.21
N ARG A 19 11.57 -2.86 14.07
CA ARG A 19 12.19 -3.76 13.08
C ARG A 19 11.84 -3.34 11.65
N ALA A 20 10.60 -2.93 11.39
CA ALA A 20 10.21 -2.38 10.10
C ALA A 20 11.02 -1.13 9.70
N CYS A 21 11.34 -0.27 10.67
CA CYS A 21 12.17 0.90 10.42
C CYS A 21 13.66 0.57 10.17
N GLN A 22 14.09 -0.67 10.39
CA GLN A 22 15.45 -1.14 10.09
C GLN A 22 15.55 -1.80 8.70
N ALA A 23 14.42 -2.19 8.09
CA ALA A 23 14.40 -2.76 6.75
C ALA A 23 14.90 -1.73 5.72
N ASP A 24 15.44 -2.19 4.59
CA ASP A 24 15.96 -1.32 3.54
C ASP A 24 14.87 -0.50 2.84
N SER A 25 13.61 -0.92 2.99
CA SER A 25 12.46 -0.24 2.40
C SER A 25 12.40 1.25 2.76
N PRO A 26 12.22 2.17 1.80
CA PRO A 26 12.01 3.57 2.10
C PRO A 26 10.63 3.85 2.72
N ILE A 27 9.78 2.83 2.82
CA ILE A 27 8.38 2.93 3.26
C ILE A 27 8.12 1.91 4.36
N VAL A 28 7.39 2.32 5.38
CA VAL A 28 6.76 1.42 6.34
C VAL A 28 5.25 1.52 6.17
N PHE A 29 4.59 0.39 5.98
CA PHE A 29 3.14 0.31 5.86
C PHE A 29 2.53 -0.14 7.19
N ILE A 30 1.79 0.74 7.85
CA ILE A 30 1.03 0.47 9.06
C ILE A 30 -0.35 -0.08 8.63
N SER A 31 -0.48 -1.40 8.65
CA SER A 31 -1.71 -2.06 8.20
C SER A 31 -2.84 -2.05 9.21
N ASP A 32 -2.56 -1.79 10.50
CA ASP A 32 -3.60 -1.73 11.54
C ASP A 32 -3.18 -0.73 12.62
N THR A 33 -4.06 0.23 12.91
CA THR A 33 -3.81 1.28 13.90
C THR A 33 -5.11 1.97 14.32
N ASN A 34 -5.01 3.02 15.13
CA ASN A 34 -6.12 3.91 15.47
C ASN A 34 -5.63 5.35 15.60
N ILE A 35 -6.59 6.28 15.62
CA ILE A 35 -6.30 7.72 15.72
C ILE A 35 -5.45 8.11 16.96
N GLY A 36 -5.55 7.36 18.07
CA GLY A 36 -4.78 7.63 19.29
C GLY A 36 -3.30 7.26 19.16
N ASN A 37 -2.97 6.28 18.32
CA ASN A 37 -1.60 5.79 18.15
C ASN A 37 -0.92 6.34 16.89
N LEU A 38 -1.69 6.66 15.84
CA LEU A 38 -1.18 6.99 14.50
C LEU A 38 -0.10 8.07 14.52
N MET A 39 -0.31 9.17 15.26
CA MET A 39 0.66 10.28 15.30
C MET A 39 2.04 9.83 15.79
N SER A 40 2.08 9.11 16.92
CA SER A 40 3.33 8.60 17.48
C SER A 40 4.04 7.61 16.55
N GLN A 41 3.28 6.81 15.81
CA GLN A 41 3.83 5.86 14.84
C GLN A 41 4.42 6.58 13.62
N VAL A 42 3.70 7.57 13.09
CA VAL A 42 4.17 8.40 11.96
C VAL A 42 5.47 9.10 12.35
N GLU A 43 5.49 9.80 13.48
CA GLU A 43 6.69 10.48 13.97
C GLU A 43 7.87 9.52 14.16
N PHE A 44 7.61 8.31 14.67
CA PHE A 44 8.66 7.30 14.84
C PHE A 44 9.25 6.87 13.49
N VAL A 45 8.42 6.60 12.48
CA VAL A 45 8.88 6.21 11.14
C VAL A 45 9.65 7.36 10.47
N HIS A 46 9.14 8.60 10.56
CA HIS A 46 9.82 9.79 10.03
C HIS A 46 11.18 10.04 10.68
N LYS A 47 11.32 9.82 11.99
CA LYS A 47 12.62 9.91 12.69
C LYS A 47 13.66 8.93 12.16
N HIS A 48 13.25 7.85 11.49
CA HIS A 48 14.15 6.91 10.81
C HIS A 48 14.34 7.23 9.32
N GLY A 49 13.88 8.40 8.86
CA GLY A 49 14.05 8.87 7.49
C GLY A 49 13.20 8.13 6.46
N LYS A 50 12.14 7.43 6.89
CA LYS A 50 11.26 6.64 6.03
C LYS A 50 9.90 7.31 5.88
N LYS A 51 9.20 6.99 4.80
CA LYS A 51 7.80 7.38 4.61
C LYS A 51 6.87 6.40 5.32
N VAL A 52 5.73 6.89 5.79
CA VAL A 52 4.73 6.08 6.47
C VAL A 52 3.42 6.07 5.69
N PHE A 53 2.95 4.85 5.45
CA PHE A 53 1.69 4.59 4.76
C PHE A 53 0.75 3.90 5.74
N ALA A 54 -0.55 4.13 5.62
CA ALA A 54 -1.55 3.45 6.45
C ALA A 54 -2.70 2.88 5.61
N ASP A 55 -3.30 1.80 6.11
CA ASP A 55 -4.53 1.26 5.54
C ASP A 55 -5.70 2.12 6.01
N LEU A 56 -6.30 2.89 5.10
CA LEU A 56 -7.29 3.90 5.46
C LEU A 56 -8.51 3.27 6.15
N GLU A 57 -8.90 2.08 5.69
CA GLU A 57 -10.01 1.30 6.22
C GLU A 57 -9.73 0.71 7.60
N LEU A 58 -8.47 0.57 8.00
CA LEU A 58 -8.04 -0.01 9.27
C LEU A 58 -7.45 1.01 10.24
N ILE A 59 -7.73 2.31 10.05
CA ILE A 59 -7.48 3.33 11.07
C ILE A 59 -8.70 3.40 12.00
N GLY A 60 -8.64 2.72 13.15
CA GLY A 60 -9.69 2.73 14.16
C GLY A 60 -10.06 4.16 14.62
N GLY A 61 -11.36 4.46 14.61
CA GLY A 61 -11.90 5.78 14.99
C GLY A 61 -11.78 6.85 13.89
N PHE A 62 -11.24 6.51 12.72
CA PHE A 62 -11.12 7.43 11.60
C PHE A 62 -12.32 7.37 10.67
N LYS A 63 -12.74 8.52 10.15
CA LYS A 63 -13.75 8.63 9.10
C LYS A 63 -13.12 9.27 7.86
N PRO A 64 -13.17 8.62 6.69
CA PRO A 64 -12.57 9.13 5.45
C PRO A 64 -13.48 10.17 4.78
N ASP A 65 -13.77 11.27 5.49
CA ASP A 65 -14.44 12.45 4.95
C ASP A 65 -13.46 13.63 4.78
N SER A 66 -13.93 14.75 4.23
CA SER A 66 -13.08 15.93 3.96
C SER A 66 -12.31 16.40 5.20
N THR A 67 -12.92 16.34 6.38
CA THR A 67 -12.26 16.71 7.64
C THR A 67 -11.23 15.68 8.05
N GLY A 68 -11.58 14.40 8.01
CA GLY A 68 -10.65 13.31 8.31
C GLY A 68 -9.42 13.33 7.40
N MET A 69 -9.60 13.51 6.09
CA MET A 69 -8.47 13.52 5.15
C MET A 69 -7.53 14.71 5.39
N LYS A 70 -8.06 15.89 5.74
CA LYS A 70 -7.24 17.03 6.16
C LYS A 70 -6.49 16.78 7.46
N LEU A 71 -7.11 16.06 8.41
CA LEU A 71 -6.48 15.63 9.65
C LEU A 71 -5.27 14.72 9.36
N LEU A 72 -5.42 13.73 8.46
CA LEU A 72 -4.31 12.86 8.04
C LEU A 72 -3.14 13.64 7.45
N LYS A 73 -3.41 14.61 6.57
CA LYS A 73 -2.35 15.41 5.94
C LYS A 73 -1.68 16.38 6.92
N ASN A 74 -2.48 17.15 7.64
CA ASN A 74 -1.98 18.35 8.33
C ASN A 74 -1.58 18.09 9.79
N MET A 75 -2.23 17.14 10.46
CA MET A 75 -1.96 16.84 11.87
C MET A 75 -1.11 15.59 12.02
N TYR A 76 -1.48 14.50 11.32
CA TYR A 76 -0.71 13.26 11.39
C TYR A 76 0.49 13.25 10.45
N HIS A 77 0.55 14.14 9.45
CA HIS A 77 1.60 14.16 8.43
C HIS A 77 1.78 12.82 7.70
N LEU A 78 0.69 12.08 7.48
CA LEU A 78 0.72 10.79 6.80
C LEU A 78 1.15 10.98 5.33
N ASP A 79 2.15 10.22 4.88
CA ASP A 79 2.70 10.36 3.52
C ASP A 79 1.83 9.70 2.46
N GLY A 80 1.22 8.56 2.80
CA GLY A 80 0.45 7.77 1.87
C GLY A 80 -0.62 6.90 2.51
N ILE A 81 -1.56 6.45 1.69
CA ILE A 81 -2.64 5.56 2.08
C ILE A 81 -2.74 4.37 1.15
N PHE A 82 -3.13 3.23 1.71
CA PHE A 82 -3.68 2.10 0.98
C PHE A 82 -5.19 2.16 1.14
N THR A 83 -5.95 2.06 0.05
CA THR A 83 -7.42 2.06 0.14
C THR A 83 -8.09 1.38 -1.06
N THR A 84 -9.30 0.86 -0.85
CA THR A 84 -10.24 0.44 -1.91
C THR A 84 -11.26 1.53 -2.26
N ASN A 85 -11.31 2.60 -1.47
CA ASN A 85 -12.32 3.64 -1.62
C ASN A 85 -11.86 4.72 -2.61
N VAL A 86 -12.45 4.71 -3.82
CA VAL A 86 -12.16 5.67 -4.90
C VAL A 86 -12.41 7.12 -4.48
N ASN A 87 -13.46 7.40 -3.69
CA ASN A 87 -13.73 8.77 -3.24
C ASN A 87 -12.68 9.26 -2.24
N ALA A 88 -12.25 8.38 -1.33
CA ALA A 88 -11.18 8.69 -0.40
C ALA A 88 -9.83 8.90 -1.12
N ALA A 89 -9.52 8.04 -2.10
CA ALA A 89 -8.37 8.21 -2.98
C ALA A 89 -8.35 9.59 -3.67
N ARG A 90 -9.48 10.03 -4.24
CA ARG A 90 -9.58 11.37 -4.85
C ARG A 90 -9.31 12.51 -3.86
N MET A 91 -9.83 12.40 -2.64
CA MET A 91 -9.57 13.38 -1.58
C MET A 91 -8.09 13.38 -1.14
N ALA A 92 -7.47 12.20 -1.00
CA ALA A 92 -6.04 12.07 -0.68
C ALA A 92 -5.15 12.72 -1.74
N ASN A 93 -5.39 12.41 -3.03
CA ASN A 93 -4.66 12.99 -4.14
C ASN A 93 -4.74 14.53 -4.14
N ALA A 94 -5.93 15.09 -3.91
CA ALA A 94 -6.12 16.54 -3.86
C ALA A 94 -5.34 17.22 -2.71
N LEU A 95 -4.99 16.47 -1.67
CA LEU A 95 -4.18 16.91 -0.54
C LEU A 95 -2.68 16.55 -0.69
N GLY A 96 -2.28 15.94 -1.81
CA GLY A 96 -0.93 15.46 -2.04
C GLY A 96 -0.52 14.36 -1.05
N ILE A 97 -1.46 13.50 -0.66
CA ILE A 97 -1.18 12.21 -0.01
C ILE A 97 -1.04 11.18 -1.12
N ILE A 98 0.01 10.35 -1.06
CA ILE A 98 0.26 9.29 -2.04
C ILE A 98 -0.83 8.21 -1.90
N VAL A 99 -1.41 7.77 -3.01
CA VAL A 99 -2.47 6.77 -3.02
C VAL A 99 -2.01 5.47 -3.65
N VAL A 100 -2.01 4.41 -2.84
CA VAL A 100 -1.97 3.02 -3.31
C VAL A 100 -3.41 2.48 -3.33
N TYR A 101 -3.94 2.24 -4.52
CA TYR A 101 -5.27 1.64 -4.64
C TYR A 101 -5.19 0.13 -4.53
N ARG A 102 -6.02 -0.47 -3.67
CA ARG A 102 -6.04 -1.91 -3.43
C ARG A 102 -7.03 -2.59 -4.35
N LEU A 103 -6.53 -3.52 -5.13
CA LEU A 103 -7.29 -4.33 -6.06
C LEU A 103 -7.36 -5.78 -5.59
N PHE A 104 -8.56 -6.21 -5.20
CA PHE A 104 -8.82 -7.59 -4.83
C PHE A 104 -9.20 -8.42 -6.07
N MET A 105 -8.34 -9.38 -6.40
CA MET A 105 -8.55 -10.36 -7.44
C MET A 105 -9.41 -11.49 -6.88
N ILE A 106 -10.69 -11.48 -7.25
CA ILE A 106 -11.68 -12.46 -6.78
C ILE A 106 -12.07 -13.39 -7.94
N ASP A 107 -12.43 -12.79 -9.07
CA ASP A 107 -12.85 -13.48 -10.27
C ASP A 107 -12.56 -12.64 -11.54
N SER A 108 -12.84 -13.19 -12.72
CA SER A 108 -12.65 -12.48 -13.99
C SER A 108 -13.54 -11.24 -14.15
N ARG A 109 -14.65 -11.13 -13.40
CA ARG A 109 -15.52 -9.95 -13.42
C ARG A 109 -14.88 -8.82 -12.61
N SER A 110 -14.23 -9.13 -11.50
CA SER A 110 -13.47 -8.18 -10.69
C SER A 110 -12.40 -7.51 -11.55
N LEU A 111 -11.59 -8.30 -12.27
CA LEU A 111 -10.54 -7.81 -13.17
C LEU A 111 -11.10 -6.84 -14.24
N LYS A 112 -12.21 -7.18 -14.90
CA LYS A 112 -12.84 -6.29 -15.90
C LYS A 112 -13.32 -4.97 -15.30
N ARG A 113 -13.86 -4.99 -14.07
CA ARG A 113 -14.28 -3.76 -13.38
C ARG A 113 -13.09 -2.89 -13.00
N SER A 114 -11.97 -3.50 -12.63
CA SER A 114 -10.71 -2.81 -12.33
C SER A 114 -10.31 -1.87 -13.46
N ALA A 115 -10.41 -2.31 -14.72
CA ALA A 115 -10.07 -1.48 -15.88
C ALA A 115 -10.72 -0.09 -15.86
N ASN A 116 -12.03 -0.05 -15.57
CA ASN A 116 -12.78 1.21 -15.52
C ASN A 116 -12.36 2.08 -14.33
N ILE A 117 -12.06 1.47 -13.19
CA ILE A 117 -11.59 2.19 -12.01
C ILE A 117 -10.20 2.78 -12.28
N LEU A 118 -9.27 1.97 -12.80
CA LEU A 118 -7.89 2.38 -13.06
C LEU A 118 -7.80 3.44 -14.16
N ARG A 119 -8.65 3.39 -15.20
CA ARG A 119 -8.63 4.40 -16.28
C ARG A 119 -9.19 5.76 -15.88
N ASN A 120 -10.19 5.77 -15.00
CA ASN A 120 -10.96 6.98 -14.68
C ASN A 120 -10.51 7.67 -13.37
N ASN A 121 -9.47 7.15 -12.72
CA ASN A 121 -8.98 7.68 -11.47
C ASN A 121 -7.46 7.73 -11.48
N HIS A 122 -6.91 8.69 -10.75
CA HIS A 122 -5.49 8.80 -10.54
C HIS A 122 -5.09 8.02 -9.28
N PHE A 123 -4.07 7.17 -9.40
CA PHE A 123 -3.44 6.45 -8.30
C PHE A 123 -1.93 6.45 -8.53
N ASP A 124 -1.15 6.54 -7.46
CA ASP A 124 0.32 6.50 -7.55
C ASP A 124 0.85 5.09 -7.77
N ALA A 125 0.15 4.08 -7.24
CA ALA A 125 0.43 2.66 -7.42
C ALA A 125 -0.83 1.82 -7.19
N ILE A 126 -0.81 0.58 -7.67
CA ILE A 126 -1.89 -0.40 -7.47
C ILE A 126 -1.34 -1.59 -6.68
N GLU A 127 -1.95 -1.90 -5.54
CA GLU A 127 -1.69 -3.14 -4.82
C GLU A 127 -2.65 -4.24 -5.29
N VAL A 128 -2.13 -5.34 -5.81
CA VAL A 128 -2.91 -6.52 -6.20
C VAL A 128 -2.89 -7.54 -5.05
N LEU A 129 -4.07 -7.97 -4.64
CA LEU A 129 -4.25 -8.98 -3.60
C LEU A 129 -5.16 -10.12 -4.09
N PRO A 130 -4.85 -11.40 -3.81
CA PRO A 130 -3.62 -11.86 -3.16
C PRO A 130 -2.41 -11.80 -4.10
N ALA A 131 -1.20 -11.92 -3.54
CA ALA A 131 0.03 -11.79 -4.31
C ALA A 131 0.19 -12.88 -5.39
N GLU A 132 -0.30 -14.11 -5.14
CA GLU A 132 -0.30 -15.17 -6.17
C GLU A 132 -1.08 -14.77 -7.42
N CYS A 133 -2.25 -14.14 -7.25
CA CYS A 133 -3.04 -13.65 -8.38
C CYS A 133 -2.34 -12.49 -9.08
N GLY A 134 -1.59 -11.66 -8.34
CA GLY A 134 -0.75 -10.62 -8.91
C GLY A 134 0.25 -11.19 -9.91
N VAL A 135 0.93 -12.29 -9.56
CA VAL A 135 1.88 -12.95 -10.46
C VAL A 135 1.22 -13.42 -11.76
N GLN A 136 0.04 -14.04 -11.64
CA GLN A 136 -0.65 -14.65 -12.77
C GLN A 136 -1.28 -13.62 -13.72
N GLU A 137 -1.72 -12.47 -13.20
CA GLU A 137 -2.59 -11.54 -13.93
C GLU A 137 -1.89 -10.23 -14.29
N ILE A 138 -0.61 -10.04 -13.90
CA ILE A 138 0.11 -8.78 -14.12
C ILE A 138 0.23 -8.39 -15.59
N GLU A 139 0.41 -9.36 -16.48
CA GLU A 139 0.50 -9.09 -17.92
C GLU A 139 -0.82 -8.48 -18.42
N GLN A 140 -1.95 -9.10 -18.06
CA GLN A 140 -3.27 -8.59 -18.43
C GLN A 140 -3.54 -7.22 -17.79
N LEU A 141 -3.17 -7.03 -16.51
CA LEU A 141 -3.31 -5.74 -15.84
C LEU A 141 -2.52 -4.63 -16.52
N THR A 142 -1.28 -4.91 -16.90
CA THR A 142 -0.39 -3.97 -17.58
C THR A 142 -0.89 -3.64 -18.99
N GLN A 143 -1.40 -4.63 -19.73
CA GLN A 143 -2.05 -4.40 -21.03
C GLN A 143 -3.32 -3.52 -20.90
N MET A 144 -4.03 -3.64 -19.78
CA MET A 144 -5.22 -2.82 -19.52
C MET A 144 -4.88 -1.40 -19.08
N ASN A 145 -3.77 -1.22 -18.37
CA ASN A 145 -3.25 0.08 -17.94
C ASN A 145 -1.76 0.00 -17.58
N ASP A 146 -0.89 0.48 -18.46
CA ASP A 146 0.57 0.47 -18.32
C ASP A 146 1.13 1.63 -17.48
N LYS A 147 0.29 2.53 -17.01
CA LYS A 147 0.71 3.80 -16.37
C LYS A 147 1.09 3.66 -14.91
N HIS A 148 0.76 2.53 -14.28
CA HIS A 148 0.92 2.37 -12.83
C HIS A 148 2.01 1.37 -12.49
N ASN A 149 2.72 1.65 -11.40
CA ASN A 149 3.54 0.65 -10.73
C ASN A 149 2.63 -0.28 -9.94
N TYR A 150 2.90 -1.58 -10.05
CA TYR A 150 2.16 -2.60 -9.32
C TYR A 150 2.92 -3.03 -8.07
N ILE A 151 2.16 -3.31 -7.04
CA ILE A 151 2.60 -3.87 -5.76
C ILE A 151 1.82 -5.17 -5.57
N ALA A 152 2.46 -6.24 -5.12
CA ALA A 152 1.76 -7.46 -4.74
C ALA A 152 1.67 -7.56 -3.21
N GLY A 153 0.52 -7.98 -2.69
CA GLY A 153 0.31 -8.10 -1.26
C GLY A 153 -0.58 -9.26 -0.88
N GLY A 154 -0.41 -9.75 0.35
CA GLY A 154 -1.19 -10.86 0.91
C GLY A 154 -0.70 -12.23 0.47
N PHE A 155 -0.75 -13.19 1.38
CA PHE A 155 -0.30 -14.59 1.18
C PHE A 155 1.16 -14.77 0.70
N VAL A 156 2.02 -13.78 0.86
CA VAL A 156 3.48 -13.89 0.60
C VAL A 156 4.12 -14.84 1.61
N ARG A 157 4.50 -16.05 1.16
CA ARG A 157 4.93 -17.14 2.06
C ARG A 157 6.44 -17.18 2.32
N ASP A 158 7.25 -16.91 1.31
CA ASP A 158 8.69 -17.11 1.35
C ASP A 158 9.43 -16.22 0.35
N LYS A 159 10.77 -16.32 0.35
CA LYS A 159 11.65 -15.54 -0.52
C LYS A 159 11.55 -15.97 -2.00
N GLU A 160 11.16 -17.21 -2.29
CA GLU A 160 11.00 -17.66 -3.68
C GLU A 160 9.78 -16.99 -4.32
N MET A 161 8.68 -16.88 -3.59
CA MET A 161 7.51 -16.13 -4.04
C MET A 161 7.83 -14.64 -4.28
N ILE A 162 8.67 -14.03 -3.44
CA ILE A 162 9.12 -12.65 -3.66
C ILE A 162 9.92 -12.52 -4.97
N LYS A 163 10.82 -13.47 -5.24
CA LYS A 163 11.58 -13.50 -6.50
C LYS A 163 10.65 -13.67 -7.71
N GLU A 164 9.66 -14.54 -7.61
CA GLU A 164 8.65 -14.75 -8.67
C GLU A 164 7.88 -13.45 -8.95
N ILE A 165 7.40 -12.78 -7.90
CA ILE A 165 6.69 -11.51 -8.01
C ILE A 165 7.55 -10.45 -8.72
N PHE A 166 8.81 -10.29 -8.32
CA PHE A 166 9.70 -9.33 -8.99
C PHE A 166 10.07 -9.77 -10.40
N GLY A 167 10.18 -11.09 -10.65
CA GLY A 167 10.49 -11.65 -11.96
C GLY A 167 9.45 -11.35 -13.03
N VAL A 168 8.19 -11.14 -12.65
CA VAL A 168 7.11 -10.74 -13.57
C VAL A 168 6.94 -9.21 -13.69
N GLY A 169 7.83 -8.41 -13.11
CA GLY A 169 7.86 -6.96 -13.26
C GLY A 169 7.07 -6.16 -12.22
N ILE A 170 6.56 -6.79 -11.17
CA ILE A 170 5.92 -6.09 -10.05
C ILE A 170 7.00 -5.33 -9.25
N SER A 171 6.73 -4.07 -8.93
CA SER A 171 7.73 -3.12 -8.41
C SER A 171 8.00 -3.26 -6.92
N ALA A 172 7.01 -3.72 -6.14
CA ALA A 172 7.17 -3.94 -4.71
C ALA A 172 6.27 -5.07 -4.18
N VAL A 173 6.61 -5.56 -2.98
CA VAL A 173 5.83 -6.56 -2.25
C VAL A 173 5.47 -6.02 -0.88
N THR A 174 4.22 -6.06 -0.47
CA THR A 174 3.84 -5.87 0.94
C THR A 174 3.73 -7.23 1.62
N THR A 175 4.32 -7.36 2.81
CA THR A 175 4.17 -8.58 3.62
C THR A 175 4.19 -8.26 5.10
N SER A 176 3.40 -9.00 5.87
CA SER A 176 3.41 -8.95 7.34
C SER A 176 4.35 -9.99 7.97
N LYS A 177 4.97 -10.84 7.14
CA LYS A 177 5.92 -11.84 7.60
C LYS A 177 7.27 -11.17 7.86
N VAL A 178 7.56 -10.94 9.13
CA VAL A 178 8.70 -10.16 9.62
C VAL A 178 10.05 -10.66 9.06
N ASP A 179 10.22 -11.98 8.93
CA ASP A 179 11.47 -12.58 8.43
C ASP A 179 11.70 -12.38 6.92
N LEU A 180 10.72 -11.80 6.21
CA LEU A 180 10.81 -11.47 4.79
C LEU A 180 11.12 -9.99 4.53
N TRP A 181 11.27 -9.17 5.58
CA TRP A 181 11.59 -7.74 5.43
C TRP A 181 13.08 -7.46 5.16
N GLU A 182 13.89 -8.52 5.13
CA GLU A 182 15.33 -8.53 4.88
C GLU A 182 15.69 -9.10 3.51
#